data_AF-A0A960X836-F1
#
_entry.id   AF-A0A960X836-F1
#
_cell.length_a   1.000
_cell.length_b   1.000
_cell.length_c   1.000
_cell.angle_alpha   90.00
_cell.angle_beta   90.00
_cell.angle_gamma   90.00
#
_symmetry.space_group_name_H-M   'P 1'
#
loop_
_entity.id
_entity.type
_entity.pdbx_description
1 polymer ?
#
loop_
_entity_poly.entity_id
_entity_poly.type
_entity_poly.pdbx_seq_one_letter_code
_entity_poly.pdbx_strand_id
1 'polypeptide(L)'
;VNAHLTSTPVGDPNEFTALEAVFGDRIREIPVSGTKASTGHLLGGTGALEAVYTVLALQNRVAPPTINMTEPDPAVPFRLSVQPQDLGSGDQLAISNSFGFGGHNAVVAFRSA
;
A
#
# COMPACT_ATOMS: atom_id res chain seq x y z
N VAL A 1 0.92 4.34 -2.55
CA VAL A 1 1.61 3.43 -1.61
C VAL A 1 1.00 2.05 -1.75
N ASN A 2 1.78 1.01 -2.03
CA ASN A 2 1.35 -0.36 -1.80
C ASN A 2 1.76 -0.74 -0.37
N ALA A 3 0.82 -0.64 0.55
CA ALA A 3 1.08 -0.79 1.97
C ALA A 3 1.14 -2.27 2.36
N HIS A 4 1.80 -2.57 3.47
CA HIS A 4 1.91 -3.91 3.99
C HIS A 4 0.54 -4.46 4.41
N LEU A 5 -0.31 -3.67 5.09
CA LEU A 5 -1.72 -3.92 5.39
C LEU A 5 -2.09 -5.40 5.53
N THR A 6 -1.74 -5.98 6.67
CA THR A 6 -2.03 -7.39 6.99
C THR A 6 -3.43 -7.62 7.53
N SER A 7 -4.29 -6.58 7.55
CA SER A 7 -5.62 -6.63 8.15
C SER A 7 -5.55 -6.97 9.65
N THR A 8 -4.52 -6.48 10.32
CA THR A 8 -4.29 -6.76 11.75
C THR A 8 -4.59 -5.53 12.59
N PRO A 9 -5.33 -5.66 13.72
CA PRO A 9 -5.69 -4.52 14.56
C PRO A 9 -4.51 -3.73 15.12
N VAL A 10 -3.32 -4.36 15.20
CA VAL A 10 -2.09 -3.73 15.68
C VAL A 10 -1.22 -3.24 14.53
N GLY A 11 -1.12 -3.99 13.44
CA GLY A 11 -0.20 -3.67 12.34
C GLY A 11 -0.66 -2.48 11.51
N ASP A 12 -1.95 -2.43 11.15
CA ASP A 12 -2.45 -1.44 10.20
C ASP A 12 -2.41 0.00 10.78
N PRO A 13 -2.80 0.25 12.06
CA PRO A 13 -2.63 1.57 12.68
C PRO A 13 -1.16 1.99 12.86
N ASN A 14 -0.27 1.03 13.13
CA ASN A 14 1.16 1.31 13.26
C ASN A 14 1.79 1.65 11.90
N GLU A 15 1.38 0.98 10.82
CA GLU A 15 1.81 1.34 9.47
C GLU A 15 1.30 2.73 9.08
N PHE A 16 0.05 3.08 9.42
CA PHE A 16 -0.46 4.43 9.23
C PHE A 16 0.39 5.46 9.97
N THR A 17 0.64 5.24 11.26
CA THR A 17 1.46 6.13 12.10
C THR A 17 2.86 6.31 11.53
N ALA A 18 3.48 5.24 11.04
CA ALA A 18 4.81 5.30 10.43
C ALA A 18 4.80 6.11 9.13
N LEU A 19 3.80 5.93 8.27
CA LEU A 19 3.68 6.69 7.02
C LEU A 19 3.29 8.16 7.29
N GLU A 20 2.46 8.43 8.28
CA GLU A 20 2.13 9.80 8.72
C GLU A 20 3.37 10.51 9.28
N ALA A 21 4.23 9.84 10.03
CA ALA A 21 5.49 10.42 10.50
C ALA A 21 6.43 10.83 9.35
N VAL A 22 6.36 10.14 8.20
CA VAL A 22 7.19 10.41 7.01
C VAL A 22 6.55 11.46 6.09
N PHE A 23 5.26 11.34 5.82
CA PHE A 23 4.56 12.16 4.82
C PHE A 23 3.72 13.29 5.42
N GLY A 24 3.57 13.34 6.74
CA GLY A 24 2.64 14.24 7.42
C GLY A 24 1.21 14.05 6.95
N ASP A 25 0.44 15.14 6.95
CA ASP A 25 -0.97 15.14 6.53
C ASP A 25 -1.19 14.65 5.08
N ARG A 26 -0.16 14.78 4.23
CA ARG A 26 -0.22 14.37 2.82
C ARG A 26 -0.51 12.87 2.66
N ILE A 27 -0.25 12.02 3.67
CA ILE A 27 -0.61 10.60 3.60
C ILE A 27 -2.11 10.37 3.33
N ARG A 28 -2.96 11.31 3.76
CA ARG A 28 -4.42 11.29 3.52
C ARG A 28 -4.82 11.66 2.10
N GLU A 29 -3.88 12.12 1.28
CA GLU A 29 -4.09 12.47 -0.13
C GLU A 29 -3.51 11.41 -1.07
N ILE A 30 -2.50 10.66 -0.59
CA ILE A 30 -1.78 9.65 -1.37
C ILE A 30 -2.63 8.38 -1.47
N PRO A 31 -2.87 7.84 -2.68
CA PRO A 31 -3.61 6.58 -2.83
C PRO A 31 -2.86 5.42 -2.16
N VAL A 32 -3.57 4.65 -1.33
CA VAL A 32 -3.02 3.48 -0.64
C VAL A 32 -3.76 2.22 -1.07
N SER A 33 -3.01 1.20 -1.48
CA SER A 33 -3.56 -0.11 -1.82
C SER A 33 -2.97 -1.18 -0.90
N GLY A 34 -3.78 -2.15 -0.48
CA GLY A 34 -3.35 -3.37 0.21
C GLY A 34 -3.62 -4.60 -0.66
N THR A 35 -2.64 -5.02 -1.46
CA THR A 35 -2.85 -6.10 -2.44
C THR A 35 -3.13 -7.47 -1.81
N LYS A 36 -2.73 -7.67 -0.53
CA LYS A 36 -3.06 -8.87 0.25
C LYS A 36 -4.56 -9.14 0.36
N ALA A 37 -5.40 -8.10 0.25
CA ALA A 37 -6.85 -8.26 0.23
C ALA A 37 -7.34 -9.20 -0.88
N SER A 38 -6.65 -9.22 -2.02
CA SER A 38 -6.98 -10.08 -3.17
C SER A 38 -6.17 -11.36 -3.22
N THR A 39 -4.92 -11.35 -2.74
CA THR A 39 -3.96 -12.44 -2.97
C THR A 39 -3.67 -13.26 -1.71
N GLY A 40 -4.13 -12.82 -0.54
CA GLY A 40 -3.68 -13.33 0.75
C GLY A 40 -2.22 -12.95 1.04
N HIS A 41 -1.74 -13.40 2.21
CA HIS A 41 -0.36 -13.19 2.62
C HIS A 41 0.50 -14.41 2.23
N LEU A 42 1.36 -14.23 1.22
CA LEU A 42 2.19 -15.31 0.64
C LEU A 42 3.53 -15.53 1.36
N LEU A 43 3.63 -15.13 2.64
CA LEU A 43 4.85 -15.20 3.44
C LEU A 43 6.06 -14.64 2.65
N GLY A 44 7.12 -15.43 2.47
CA GLY A 44 8.33 -15.01 1.75
C GLY A 44 8.11 -14.57 0.29
N GLY A 45 7.01 -14.96 -0.35
CA GLY A 45 6.65 -14.52 -1.71
C GLY A 45 5.97 -13.14 -1.77
N THR A 46 5.54 -12.59 -0.63
CA THR A 46 4.68 -11.40 -0.58
C THR A 46 5.36 -10.17 -1.17
N GLY A 47 6.59 -9.85 -0.73
CA GLY A 47 7.28 -8.64 -1.18
C GLY A 47 7.54 -8.61 -2.69
N ALA A 48 7.83 -9.76 -3.31
CA ALA A 48 8.00 -9.84 -4.76
C ALA A 48 6.69 -9.58 -5.51
N LEU A 49 5.59 -10.17 -5.05
CA LEU A 49 4.27 -9.95 -5.66
C LEU A 49 3.81 -8.49 -5.51
N GLU A 50 3.98 -7.91 -4.32
CA GLU A 50 3.65 -6.50 -4.04
C GLU A 50 4.45 -5.54 -4.93
N ALA A 51 5.74 -5.82 -5.13
CA ALA A 51 6.59 -5.06 -6.04
C ALA A 51 6.08 -5.14 -7.50
N VAL A 52 5.72 -6.34 -7.98
CA VAL A 52 5.15 -6.52 -9.32
C VAL A 52 3.86 -5.73 -9.49
N TYR A 53 2.92 -5.80 -8.55
CA TYR A 53 1.69 -5.00 -8.60
C TYR A 53 1.98 -3.49 -8.57
N THR A 54 2.97 -3.05 -7.81
CA THR A 54 3.37 -1.64 -7.74
C THR A 54 3.91 -1.16 -9.09
N VAL A 55 4.76 -1.94 -9.75
CA VAL A 55 5.27 -1.63 -11.10
C VAL A 55 4.14 -1.62 -12.12
N LEU A 56 3.24 -2.61 -12.08
CA LEU A 56 2.08 -2.66 -12.98
C LEU A 56 1.14 -1.47 -12.76
N ALA A 57 0.96 -1.00 -11.53
CA ALA A 57 0.16 0.18 -11.22
C ALA A 57 0.77 1.44 -11.84
N LEU A 58 2.10 1.61 -11.76
CA LEU A 58 2.81 2.71 -12.40
C LEU A 58 2.76 2.62 -13.93
N GLN A 59 2.92 1.42 -14.50
CA GLN A 59 2.87 1.19 -15.94
C GLN A 59 1.48 1.49 -16.51
N ASN A 60 0.45 0.97 -15.86
CA ASN A 60 -0.93 1.07 -16.34
C ASN A 60 -1.64 2.35 -15.86
N ARG A 61 -0.98 3.17 -15.03
CA ARG A 61 -1.54 4.38 -14.42
C ARG A 61 -2.80 4.15 -13.58
N VAL A 62 -2.90 2.99 -12.95
CA VAL A 62 -4.06 2.62 -12.12
C VAL A 62 -3.59 1.91 -10.85
N ALA A 63 -3.91 2.45 -9.68
CA ALA A 63 -3.73 1.76 -8.41
C ALA A 63 -4.82 0.67 -8.24
N PRO A 64 -4.44 -0.56 -7.85
CA PRO A 64 -5.40 -1.65 -7.69
C PRO A 64 -6.30 -1.43 -6.45
N PRO A 65 -7.54 -1.93 -6.48
CA PRO A 65 -8.43 -1.84 -5.34
C PRO A 65 -7.95 -2.74 -4.17
N THR A 66 -8.14 -2.25 -2.96
CA THR A 66 -8.14 -3.02 -1.72
C THR A 66 -9.56 -3.55 -1.53
N ILE A 67 -9.78 -4.81 -1.92
CA ILE A 67 -11.10 -5.45 -1.85
C ILE A 67 -11.45 -5.85 -0.41
N ASN A 68 -12.68 -6.32 -0.19
CA ASN A 68 -13.19 -6.77 1.12
C ASN A 68 -13.25 -5.69 2.22
N MET A 69 -13.00 -4.41 1.89
CA MET A 69 -13.15 -3.29 2.81
C MET A 69 -14.62 -2.83 2.87
N THR A 70 -15.33 -3.20 3.94
CA THR A 70 -16.73 -2.80 4.17
C THR A 70 -16.89 -1.74 5.24
N GLU A 71 -16.02 -1.74 6.25
CA GLU A 71 -16.05 -0.82 7.38
C GLU A 71 -14.62 -0.30 7.65
N PRO A 72 -14.32 0.94 7.25
CA PRO A 72 -13.00 1.52 7.48
C PRO A 72 -12.70 1.70 8.98
N ASP A 73 -11.48 1.35 9.39
CA ASP A 73 -11.01 1.61 10.75
C ASP A 73 -10.65 3.10 10.92
N PRO A 74 -11.27 3.85 11.85
CA PRO A 74 -10.94 5.25 12.09
C PRO A 74 -9.49 5.48 12.55
N ALA A 75 -8.82 4.46 13.09
CA ALA A 75 -7.40 4.51 13.45
C ALA A 75 -6.45 4.39 12.24
N VAL A 76 -6.98 4.06 11.05
CA VAL A 76 -6.21 3.88 9.81
C VAL A 76 -6.77 4.80 8.72
N PRO A 77 -6.68 6.14 8.85
CA PRO A 77 -7.29 7.08 7.92
C PRO A 77 -6.48 7.26 6.63
N PHE A 78 -6.04 6.15 6.04
CA PHE A 78 -5.49 6.15 4.68
C PHE A 78 -6.57 6.55 3.68
N ARG A 79 -6.13 7.17 2.58
CA ARG A 79 -6.92 7.21 1.35
C ARG A 79 -6.83 5.86 0.64
N LEU A 80 -7.57 4.88 1.16
CA LEU A 80 -7.60 3.54 0.58
C LEU A 80 -8.24 3.57 -0.81
N SER A 81 -7.55 3.00 -1.79
CA SER A 81 -8.10 2.71 -3.12
C SER A 81 -9.09 1.55 -2.96
N VAL A 82 -10.38 1.82 -2.70
CA VAL A 82 -11.43 0.77 -2.60
C VAL A 82 -12.01 0.36 -3.95
N GLN A 83 -11.69 1.13 -4.99
CA GLN A 83 -11.95 0.87 -6.40
C GLN A 83 -10.65 1.11 -7.18
N PRO A 84 -10.51 0.60 -8.43
CA PRO A 84 -9.39 0.97 -9.28
C PRO A 84 -9.28 2.49 -9.38
N GLN A 85 -8.12 3.04 -9.03
CA GLN A 85 -7.93 4.48 -8.96
C GLN A 85 -6.95 4.97 -10.03
N ASP A 86 -7.37 5.92 -10.86
CA ASP A 86 -6.50 6.59 -11.82
C ASP A 86 -5.39 7.38 -11.10
N LEU A 87 -4.16 7.19 -11.55
CA LEU A 87 -2.95 7.87 -11.03
C LEU A 87 -2.54 9.07 -11.88
N GLY A 88 -3.15 9.26 -13.05
CA GLY A 88 -2.87 10.36 -13.96
C GLY A 88 -1.56 10.20 -14.77
N SER A 89 -1.32 11.17 -15.64
CA SER A 89 -0.27 11.11 -16.66
C SER A 89 1.09 11.71 -16.28
N GLY A 90 1.17 12.48 -15.18
CA GLY A 90 2.43 13.10 -14.71
C GLY A 90 3.40 12.10 -14.08
N ASP A 91 4.60 12.55 -13.69
CA ASP A 91 5.60 11.70 -13.04
C ASP A 91 5.05 11.06 -11.76
N GLN A 92 5.22 9.75 -11.63
CA GLN A 92 4.73 8.98 -10.49
C GLN A 92 5.88 8.35 -9.72
N LEU A 93 5.77 8.36 -8.40
CA LEU A 93 6.60 7.60 -7.47
C LEU A 93 5.67 6.70 -6.65
N ALA A 94 6.01 5.42 -6.54
CA ALA A 94 5.32 4.49 -5.67
C ALA A 94 6.32 3.79 -4.76
N ILE A 95 5.89 3.53 -3.52
CA ILE A 95 6.60 2.68 -2.58
C ILE A 95 5.79 1.41 -2.32
N SER A 96 6.47 0.31 -2.07
CA SER A 96 5.90 -0.94 -1.60
C SER A 96 6.54 -1.33 -0.27
N ASN A 97 5.71 -1.45 0.76
CA ASN A 97 6.10 -1.81 2.11
C ASN A 97 5.89 -3.31 2.36
N SER A 98 6.88 -3.98 2.94
CA SER A 98 6.74 -5.36 3.38
C SER A 98 7.45 -5.59 4.72
N PHE A 99 6.68 -5.89 5.76
CA PHE A 99 7.15 -5.97 7.15
C PHE A 99 6.95 -7.39 7.69
N GLY A 100 8.06 -8.12 7.83
CA GLY A 100 8.07 -9.50 8.29
C GLY A 100 8.18 -9.62 9.81
N PHE A 101 7.72 -10.77 10.31
CA PHE A 101 7.94 -11.17 11.71
C PHE A 101 9.42 -11.10 12.10
N GLY A 102 9.68 -10.84 13.38
CA GLY A 102 11.05 -10.67 13.89
C GLY A 102 11.66 -9.30 13.59
N GLY A 103 10.87 -8.34 13.09
CA GLY A 103 11.32 -6.96 12.86
C GLY A 103 12.00 -6.73 11.51
N HIS A 104 11.79 -7.62 10.53
CA HIS A 104 12.38 -7.51 9.21
C HIS A 104 11.56 -6.55 8.34
N ASN A 105 11.99 -5.30 8.23
CA ASN A 105 11.27 -4.30 7.46
C ASN A 105 11.98 -3.99 6.14
N ALA A 106 11.25 -4.08 5.03
CA ALA A 106 11.74 -3.70 3.72
C ALA A 106 10.77 -2.72 3.04
N VAL A 107 11.33 -1.69 2.41
CA VAL A 107 10.60 -0.73 1.57
C VAL A 107 11.35 -0.57 0.27
N VAL A 108 10.65 -0.72 -0.85
CA VAL A 108 11.19 -0.47 -2.20
C VAL A 108 10.45 0.68 -2.85
N ALA A 109 11.17 1.49 -3.62
CA ALA A 109 10.61 2.63 -4.34
C ALA A 109 10.80 2.46 -5.85
N PHE A 110 9.76 2.76 -6.62
CA PHE A 110 9.73 2.69 -8.07
C PHE A 110 9.20 4.01 -8.62
N ARG A 111 9.74 4.46 -9.76
CA ARG A 111 9.23 5.61 -10.49
C ARG A 111 8.72 5.19 -11.86
N SER A 112 7.73 5.92 -12.38
CA SER A 112 7.40 5.82 -13.81
C SER A 112 8.62 6.22 -14.65
N ALA A 113 8.77 5.58 -15.81
CA ALA A 113 9.78 5.96 -16.80
C ALA A 113 9.50 7.36 -17.37
#